data_AF-G2ZY92-F1
#
_entry.id   AF-G2ZY92-F1
#
_cell.length_a   1.000
_cell.length_b   1.000
_cell.length_c   1.000
_cell.angle_alpha   90.00
_cell.angle_beta   90.00
_cell.angle_gamma   90.00
#
_symmetry.space_group_name_H-M   'P 1'
#
loop_
_entity.id
_entity.type
_entity.pdbx_description
1 polymer ?
#
loop_
_entity_poly.entity_id
_entity_poly.type
_entity_poly.pdbx_seq_one_letter_code
_entity_poly.pdbx_strand_id
1 'polypeptide(L)'
;MAEQTEPSKAASEAVPVVGAVRNQGEPLRFANVENIAGFAAESVSGGQTIKVWTKLALTSDEPLFHRLVESLEGTINYMAQQSGRTLSIRRAETVLLVLRPDNTAELWIDTAAVSIRCAVKRSIAAGAPVFEHDIADVTGMAFPCVPFGESDKVLCLFREGWRFGFAFDMNPDGKLGVDDFVTTLGTLFGELRYRHVYEAISDTALFDQLVAAGWFPFIEIITTEFKNLQNHCEAGFDIADIEADIVARFDSLRLQRMLARWLAKPHFEAKAALLKEAIEAFEQKKPASVIKIVLTEIEGVLNDAYRAKNGGQGAKLNSAELRAGASNTLFFSAAFGRYLSAHCRLPLNSIHA
;
A
#
# COMPACT_ATOMS: atom_id res chain seq x y z
N MET A 1 68.48 -25.65 -4.14
CA MET A 1 67.74 -24.52 -3.52
C MET A 1 66.48 -24.35 -4.33
N ALA A 2 65.37 -24.90 -3.83
CA ALA A 2 64.06 -24.84 -4.45
C ALA A 2 63.24 -23.77 -3.73
N GLU A 3 62.75 -22.80 -4.49
CA GLU A 3 61.97 -21.66 -4.02
C GLU A 3 60.50 -22.10 -3.91
N GLN A 4 59.98 -22.15 -2.68
CA GLN A 4 58.57 -22.43 -2.40
C GLN A 4 57.77 -21.13 -2.54
N THR A 5 56.86 -21.11 -3.50
CA THR A 5 55.83 -20.08 -3.66
C THR A 5 54.61 -20.46 -2.81
N GLU A 6 54.25 -19.63 -1.84
CA GLU A 6 53.00 -19.78 -1.07
C GLU A 6 51.78 -19.41 -1.94
N PRO A 7 50.66 -20.16 -1.88
CA PRO A 7 49.45 -19.78 -2.58
C PRO A 7 48.64 -18.75 -1.77
N SER A 8 48.33 -17.66 -2.46
CA SER A 8 47.37 -16.61 -2.08
C SER A 8 46.03 -17.20 -1.62
N LYS A 9 45.63 -16.86 -0.38
CA LYS A 9 44.29 -17.10 0.17
C LYS A 9 43.30 -16.16 -0.54
N ALA A 10 42.71 -16.62 -1.63
CA ALA A 10 41.54 -15.98 -2.22
C ALA A 10 40.42 -15.96 -1.17
N ALA A 11 39.90 -14.76 -0.87
CA ALA A 11 38.70 -14.58 -0.07
C ALA A 11 37.56 -15.29 -0.79
N SER A 12 37.07 -16.36 -0.16
CA SER A 12 35.88 -17.10 -0.57
C SER A 12 34.68 -16.14 -0.55
N GLU A 13 34.26 -15.64 -1.71
CA GLU A 13 32.94 -15.03 -1.86
C GLU A 13 31.89 -16.06 -1.43
N ALA A 14 31.29 -15.84 -0.27
CA ALA A 14 30.24 -16.70 0.25
C ALA A 14 29.06 -16.68 -0.73
N VAL A 15 28.75 -17.86 -1.28
CA VAL A 15 27.57 -18.08 -2.11
C VAL A 15 26.34 -17.60 -1.32
N PRO A 16 25.52 -16.69 -1.87
CA PRO A 16 24.35 -16.19 -1.15
C PRO A 16 23.38 -17.33 -0.86
N VAL A 17 23.04 -17.48 0.41
CA VAL A 17 21.98 -18.39 0.86
C VAL A 17 20.65 -17.91 0.26
N VAL A 18 19.97 -18.79 -0.48
CA VAL A 18 18.63 -18.52 -1.03
C VAL A 18 17.72 -18.08 0.13
N GLY A 19 17.22 -16.84 0.07
CA GLY A 19 16.32 -16.27 1.09
C GLY A 19 16.94 -15.24 2.04
N ALA A 20 18.25 -14.97 1.98
CA ALA A 20 18.86 -13.88 2.74
C ALA A 20 18.61 -12.52 2.04
N VAL A 21 17.84 -11.64 2.68
CA VAL A 21 17.65 -10.25 2.22
C VAL A 21 18.96 -9.49 2.45
N ARG A 22 19.49 -8.85 1.40
CA ARG A 22 20.71 -8.04 1.46
C ARG A 22 20.62 -6.85 0.51
N ASN A 23 21.33 -5.77 0.82
CA ASN A 23 21.54 -4.68 -0.13
C ASN A 23 22.24 -5.22 -1.40
N GLN A 24 21.91 -4.64 -2.54
CA GLN A 24 22.53 -4.96 -3.83
C GLN A 24 23.89 -4.29 -4.02
N GLY A 25 24.19 -3.27 -3.20
CA GLY A 25 25.49 -2.58 -3.17
C GLY A 25 25.64 -1.70 -1.94
N GLU A 26 26.73 -0.94 -1.91
CA GLU A 26 27.04 0.01 -0.83
C GLU A 26 26.47 1.41 -1.12
N PRO A 27 26.23 2.24 -0.08
CA PRO A 27 25.81 3.61 -0.28
C PRO A 27 26.98 4.49 -0.72
N LEU A 28 26.66 5.56 -1.43
CA LEU A 28 27.56 6.69 -1.57
C LEU A 28 27.56 7.48 -0.27
N ARG A 29 28.75 7.66 0.31
CA ARG A 29 28.95 8.37 1.57
C ARG A 29 29.45 9.78 1.31
N PHE A 30 28.82 10.76 1.96
CA PHE A 30 29.21 12.16 1.94
C PHE A 30 29.54 12.63 3.36
N ALA A 31 30.53 13.51 3.48
CA ALA A 31 30.95 14.14 4.73
C ALA A 31 30.77 15.66 4.64
N ASN A 32 30.67 16.31 5.81
CA ASN A 32 30.47 17.76 5.92
C ASN A 32 29.22 18.24 5.17
N VAL A 33 28.15 17.45 5.22
CA VAL A 33 26.87 17.77 4.60
C VAL A 33 26.21 18.88 5.40
N GLU A 34 25.75 19.93 4.72
CA GLU A 34 25.02 21.02 5.37
C GLU A 34 23.76 20.49 6.06
N ASN A 35 23.37 21.12 7.17
CA ASN A 35 22.19 20.70 7.91
C ASN A 35 20.91 21.04 7.13
N ILE A 36 20.36 20.07 6.40
CA ILE A 36 19.13 20.24 5.63
C ILE A 36 17.93 20.28 6.58
N ALA A 37 17.25 21.43 6.63
CA ALA A 37 16.05 21.62 7.47
C ALA A 37 14.77 21.10 6.78
N GLY A 38 14.75 21.03 5.46
CA GLY A 38 13.63 20.58 4.65
C GLY A 38 13.48 21.38 3.36
N PHE A 39 12.27 21.42 2.82
CA PHE A 39 11.97 22.09 1.57
C PHE A 39 11.24 23.41 1.81
N ALA A 40 11.67 24.47 1.13
CA ALA A 40 11.01 25.77 1.14
C ALA A 40 9.54 25.65 0.69
N ALA A 41 8.60 26.11 1.52
CA ALA A 41 7.17 26.09 1.22
C ALA A 41 6.69 27.28 0.38
N GLU A 42 7.46 28.37 0.40
CA GLU A 42 7.17 29.62 -0.26
C GLU A 42 8.48 30.29 -0.73
N SER A 43 8.41 31.37 -1.49
CA SER A 43 9.59 32.15 -1.86
C SER A 43 9.58 33.47 -1.10
N VAL A 44 10.69 33.80 -0.44
CA VAL A 44 10.85 35.04 0.33
C VAL A 44 12.12 35.77 -0.08
N SER A 45 12.17 37.08 0.20
CA SER A 45 13.40 37.86 -0.01
C SER A 45 14.43 37.58 1.10
N GLY A 46 15.71 37.84 0.82
CA GLY A 46 16.79 37.64 1.79
C GLY A 46 16.53 38.35 3.12
N GLY A 47 16.78 37.66 4.23
CA GLY A 47 16.56 38.17 5.59
C GLY A 47 15.15 37.96 6.15
N GLN A 48 14.22 37.38 5.38
CA GLN A 48 12.88 37.04 5.84
C GLN A 48 12.78 35.59 6.35
N THR A 49 11.86 35.35 7.28
CA THR A 49 11.48 34.01 7.73
C THR A 49 10.65 33.32 6.65
N ILE A 50 10.90 32.03 6.44
CA ILE A 50 10.24 31.20 5.45
C ILE A 50 9.61 29.97 6.11
N LYS A 51 8.44 29.55 5.64
CA LYS A 51 7.89 28.24 6.01
C LYS A 51 8.65 27.12 5.31
N VAL A 52 8.91 26.04 6.04
CA VAL A 52 9.64 24.87 5.54
C VAL A 52 8.77 23.64 5.75
N TRP A 53 8.60 22.83 4.71
CA TRP A 53 8.09 21.47 4.85
C TRP A 53 9.20 20.59 5.42
N THR A 54 8.97 20.09 6.62
CA THR A 54 9.86 19.16 7.32
C THR A 54 9.42 17.71 7.18
N LYS A 55 8.16 17.47 6.80
CA LYS A 55 7.62 16.14 6.50
C LYS A 55 6.57 16.26 5.40
N LEU A 56 6.65 15.40 4.38
CA LEU A 56 5.69 15.37 3.27
C LEU A 56 5.76 14.05 2.54
N ALA A 57 4.66 13.67 1.89
CA ALA A 57 4.55 12.53 0.99
C ALA A 57 3.69 12.94 -0.21
N LEU A 58 4.18 12.69 -1.42
CA LEU A 58 3.57 13.09 -2.69
C LEU A 58 3.77 12.02 -3.77
N THR A 59 2.96 12.11 -4.81
CA THR A 59 3.15 11.33 -6.05
C THR A 59 3.52 12.23 -7.23
N SER A 60 4.05 11.64 -8.30
CA SER A 60 4.35 12.34 -9.56
C SER A 60 3.13 12.95 -10.27
N ASP A 61 1.91 12.64 -9.83
CA ASP A 61 0.69 13.25 -10.37
C ASP A 61 0.47 14.67 -9.81
N GLU A 62 1.22 15.06 -8.77
CA GLU A 62 1.11 16.36 -8.11
C GLU A 62 2.15 17.36 -8.62
N PRO A 63 1.78 18.60 -9.04
CA PRO A 63 2.76 19.58 -9.54
C PRO A 63 3.87 19.94 -8.56
N LEU A 64 3.60 19.84 -7.25
CA LEU A 64 4.60 20.09 -6.20
C LEU A 64 5.73 19.06 -6.24
N PHE A 65 5.45 17.80 -6.58
CA PHE A 65 6.44 16.72 -6.66
C PHE A 65 7.63 17.12 -7.53
N HIS A 66 7.37 17.61 -8.75
CA HIS A 66 8.44 17.92 -9.71
C HIS A 66 9.39 19.00 -9.19
N ARG A 67 8.85 20.01 -8.51
CA ARG A 67 9.62 21.10 -7.93
C ARG A 67 10.54 20.62 -6.81
N LEU A 68 10.03 19.72 -5.96
CA LEU A 68 10.80 19.17 -4.84
C LEU A 68 11.87 18.18 -5.32
N VAL A 69 11.54 17.32 -6.30
CA VAL A 69 12.50 16.37 -6.86
C VAL A 69 13.61 17.06 -7.65
N GLU A 70 13.32 18.15 -8.36
CA GLU A 70 14.35 18.98 -8.99
C GLU A 70 15.29 19.61 -7.95
N SER A 71 14.73 20.12 -6.85
CA SER A 71 15.52 20.68 -5.73
C SER A 71 16.39 19.61 -5.05
N LEU A 72 15.86 18.40 -4.91
CA LEU A 72 16.60 17.25 -4.39
C LEU A 72 17.76 16.87 -5.33
N GLU A 73 17.51 16.79 -6.64
CA GLU A 73 18.55 16.50 -7.63
C GLU A 73 19.68 17.53 -7.53
N GLY A 74 19.34 18.83 -7.43
CA GLY A 74 20.32 19.89 -7.21
C GLY A 74 21.15 19.69 -5.94
N THR A 75 20.50 19.38 -4.82
CA THR A 75 21.17 19.12 -3.53
C THR A 75 22.11 17.91 -3.60
N ILE A 76 21.66 16.80 -4.19
CA ILE A 76 22.48 15.59 -4.36
C ILE A 76 23.68 15.87 -5.29
N ASN A 77 23.47 16.60 -6.38
CA ASN A 77 24.54 16.96 -7.30
C ASN A 77 25.58 17.86 -6.62
N TYR A 78 25.14 18.82 -5.80
CA TYR A 78 26.04 19.64 -5.01
C TYR A 78 26.88 18.78 -4.04
N MET A 79 26.26 17.89 -3.25
CA MET A 79 26.98 16.97 -2.35
C MET A 79 27.99 16.08 -3.11
N ALA A 80 27.60 15.56 -4.28
CA ALA A 80 28.46 14.77 -5.13
C ALA A 80 29.66 15.56 -5.65
N GLN A 81 29.44 16.78 -6.12
CA GLN A 81 30.49 17.67 -6.64
C GLN A 81 31.51 18.04 -5.57
N GLN A 82 31.06 18.34 -4.34
CA GLN A 82 31.96 18.59 -3.20
C GLN A 82 32.87 17.39 -2.90
N SER A 83 32.43 16.18 -3.28
CA SER A 83 33.20 14.94 -3.14
C SER A 83 33.95 14.54 -4.43
N GLY A 84 34.05 15.43 -5.42
CA GLY A 84 34.72 15.18 -6.69
C GLY A 84 33.99 14.18 -7.61
N ARG A 85 32.67 13.99 -7.42
CA ARG A 85 31.83 13.05 -8.16
C ARG A 85 30.81 13.79 -9.00
N THR A 86 30.40 13.17 -10.11
CA THR A 86 29.21 13.56 -10.87
C THR A 86 28.20 12.44 -10.76
N LEU A 87 26.95 12.79 -10.52
CA LEU A 87 25.87 11.83 -10.30
C LEU A 87 24.61 12.29 -11.03
N SER A 88 23.73 11.35 -11.38
CA SER A 88 22.38 11.66 -11.81
C SER A 88 21.43 10.62 -11.23
N ILE A 89 20.32 11.09 -10.66
CA ILE A 89 19.27 10.24 -10.10
C ILE A 89 18.07 10.05 -11.05
N ARG A 90 18.13 10.61 -12.27
CA ARG A 90 16.98 10.67 -13.19
C ARG A 90 16.46 9.32 -13.69
N ARG A 91 17.30 8.28 -13.64
CA ARG A 91 16.97 6.92 -14.08
C ARG A 91 16.87 5.94 -12.91
N ALA A 92 17.00 6.42 -11.68
CA ALA A 92 16.94 5.58 -10.51
C ALA A 92 15.50 5.08 -10.30
N GLU A 93 15.38 3.80 -9.99
CA GLU A 93 14.11 3.19 -9.57
C GLU A 93 13.88 3.46 -8.07
N THR A 94 14.93 3.57 -7.28
CA THR A 94 14.87 3.95 -5.87
C THR A 94 16.07 4.78 -5.46
N VAL A 95 15.81 5.91 -4.82
CA VAL A 95 16.78 6.81 -4.20
C VAL A 95 16.41 6.95 -2.74
N LEU A 96 17.22 6.42 -1.85
CA LEU A 96 17.11 6.62 -0.41
C LEU A 96 18.28 7.47 0.07
N LEU A 97 17.98 8.61 0.69
CA LEU A 97 18.95 9.48 1.33
C LEU A 97 18.74 9.45 2.84
N VAL A 98 19.80 9.12 3.58
CA VAL A 98 19.84 9.16 5.04
C VAL A 98 20.85 10.21 5.46
N LEU A 99 20.39 11.26 6.15
CA LEU A 99 21.23 12.30 6.72
C LEU A 99 21.40 12.02 8.20
N ARG A 100 22.65 11.94 8.65
CA ARG A 100 23.02 11.60 10.03
C ARG A 100 23.21 12.88 10.85
N PRO A 101 23.06 12.82 12.18
CA PRO A 101 23.25 13.98 13.07
C PRO A 101 24.71 14.49 13.11
N ASP A 102 25.67 13.70 12.65
CA ASP A 102 27.10 14.06 12.58
C ASP A 102 27.49 14.76 11.26
N ASN A 103 26.50 15.25 10.50
CA ASN A 103 26.67 15.89 9.19
C ASN A 103 27.30 14.96 8.13
N THR A 104 27.11 13.65 8.28
CA THR A 104 27.35 12.69 7.21
C THR A 104 26.06 12.30 6.51
N ALA A 105 26.16 11.78 5.29
CA ALA A 105 25.01 11.25 4.57
C ALA A 105 25.34 9.95 3.85
N GLU A 106 24.34 9.07 3.77
CA GLU A 106 24.34 7.87 2.96
C GLU A 106 23.28 7.99 1.86
N LEU A 107 23.72 7.92 0.61
CA LEU A 107 22.85 7.93 -0.56
C LEU A 107 22.87 6.56 -1.22
N TRP A 108 21.72 5.91 -1.22
CA TRP A 108 21.47 4.63 -1.86
C TRP A 108 20.72 4.87 -3.16
N ILE A 109 21.24 4.37 -4.27
CA ILE A 109 20.62 4.51 -5.60
C ILE A 109 20.55 3.12 -6.18
N ASP A 110 19.34 2.55 -6.21
CA ASP A 110 19.06 1.18 -6.65
C ASP A 110 19.85 0.08 -5.91
N THR A 111 20.56 0.43 -4.83
CA THR A 111 21.42 -0.49 -4.07
C THR A 111 20.81 -0.96 -2.76
N ALA A 112 19.87 -0.20 -2.17
CA ALA A 112 19.23 -0.61 -0.93
C ALA A 112 18.26 -1.78 -1.16
N ALA A 113 18.26 -2.75 -0.24
CA ALA A 113 17.21 -3.76 -0.20
C ALA A 113 15.86 -3.09 0.09
N VAL A 114 14.84 -3.40 -0.70
CA VAL A 114 13.47 -2.92 -0.49
C VAL A 114 12.59 -4.09 -0.07
N SER A 115 11.73 -3.86 0.92
CA SER A 115 10.72 -4.82 1.37
C SER A 115 9.35 -4.16 1.40
N ILE A 116 8.33 -4.82 0.83
CA ILE A 116 6.94 -4.37 0.88
C ILE A 116 6.20 -5.21 1.92
N ARG A 117 5.65 -4.56 2.94
CA ARG A 117 4.81 -5.18 3.96
C ARG A 117 3.38 -5.22 3.45
N CYS A 118 2.79 -6.42 3.41
CA CYS A 118 1.45 -6.65 2.89
C CYS A 118 0.57 -7.38 3.90
N ALA A 119 -0.73 -7.08 3.90
CA ALA A 119 -1.74 -8.00 4.38
C ALA A 119 -2.01 -9.03 3.28
N VAL A 120 -2.10 -10.31 3.63
CA VAL A 120 -2.23 -11.41 2.66
C VAL A 120 -3.58 -12.13 2.77
N LYS A 121 -4.07 -12.63 1.63
CA LYS A 121 -5.36 -13.32 1.51
C LYS A 121 -5.31 -14.79 1.97
N ARG A 122 -4.12 -15.34 2.19
CA ARG A 122 -3.89 -16.73 2.63
C ARG A 122 -2.63 -16.83 3.50
N SER A 123 -2.48 -17.94 4.21
CA SER A 123 -1.20 -18.26 4.87
C SER A 123 -0.10 -18.51 3.82
N ILE A 124 1.09 -17.96 4.09
CA ILE A 124 2.26 -18.06 3.20
C ILE A 124 3.45 -18.48 4.07
N ALA A 125 4.09 -19.60 3.69
CA ALA A 125 5.31 -20.06 4.36
C ALA A 125 6.53 -19.25 3.89
N ALA A 126 7.55 -19.14 4.74
CA ALA A 126 8.81 -18.50 4.37
C ALA A 126 9.42 -19.17 3.13
N GLY A 127 9.91 -18.37 2.18
CA GLY A 127 10.46 -18.83 0.91
C GLY A 127 9.42 -19.17 -0.17
N ALA A 128 8.13 -19.17 0.15
CA ALA A 128 7.08 -19.36 -0.86
C ALA A 128 6.91 -18.10 -1.72
N PRO A 129 6.62 -18.24 -3.02
CA PRO A 129 6.30 -17.10 -3.88
C PRO A 129 5.00 -16.43 -3.41
N VAL A 130 5.00 -15.10 -3.48
CA VAL A 130 3.83 -14.24 -3.25
C VAL A 130 3.46 -13.63 -4.60
N PHE A 131 2.19 -13.79 -4.97
CA PHE A 131 1.65 -13.21 -6.20
C PHE A 131 0.74 -12.02 -5.87
N GLU A 132 0.48 -11.16 -6.85
CA GLU A 132 -0.40 -10.00 -6.68
C GLU A 132 -1.80 -10.40 -6.16
N HIS A 133 -2.35 -11.51 -6.65
CA HIS A 133 -3.65 -12.01 -6.18
C HIS A 133 -3.64 -12.47 -4.71
N ASP A 134 -2.46 -12.68 -4.09
CA ASP A 134 -2.33 -12.99 -2.67
C ASP A 134 -2.38 -11.73 -1.79
N ILE A 135 -2.21 -10.53 -2.35
CA ILE A 135 -2.13 -9.27 -1.61
C ILE A 135 -3.54 -8.73 -1.36
N ALA A 136 -3.90 -8.58 -0.09
CA ALA A 136 -5.11 -7.88 0.33
C ALA A 136 -4.86 -6.37 0.42
N ASP A 137 -3.76 -5.96 1.05
CA ASP A 137 -3.46 -4.54 1.23
C ASP A 137 -1.95 -4.33 1.36
N VAL A 138 -1.48 -3.13 1.03
CA VAL A 138 -0.09 -2.72 1.26
C VAL A 138 -0.06 -1.89 2.54
N THR A 139 0.76 -2.31 3.51
CA THR A 139 0.81 -1.70 4.85
C THR A 139 2.16 -1.09 5.18
N GLY A 140 3.15 -1.17 4.28
CA GLY A 140 4.44 -0.54 4.47
C GLY A 140 5.42 -0.81 3.33
N MET A 141 6.42 0.06 3.19
CA MET A 141 7.61 -0.14 2.38
C MET A 141 8.83 0.22 3.24
N ALA A 142 9.80 -0.68 3.33
CA ALA A 142 10.94 -0.58 4.24
C ALA A 142 12.26 -0.92 3.57
N PHE A 143 13.35 -0.53 4.23
CA PHE A 143 14.72 -0.80 3.82
C PHE A 143 15.40 -1.68 4.88
N PRO A 144 15.14 -3.00 4.90
CA PRO A 144 15.49 -3.88 6.03
C PRO A 144 16.99 -4.00 6.31
N CYS A 145 17.83 -3.64 5.34
CA CYS A 145 19.28 -3.72 5.44
C CYS A 145 19.94 -2.33 5.53
N VAL A 146 19.16 -1.27 5.74
CA VAL A 146 19.67 0.10 5.96
C VAL A 146 19.39 0.50 7.41
N PRO A 147 20.42 0.77 8.23
CA PRO A 147 20.21 1.14 9.63
C PRO A 147 19.74 2.60 9.74
N PHE A 148 18.56 2.79 10.33
CA PHE A 148 18.05 4.11 10.72
C PHE A 148 18.27 4.35 12.21
N GLY A 149 18.84 5.51 12.55
CA GLY A 149 18.93 6.04 13.90
C GLY A 149 17.78 6.98 14.22
N GLU A 150 17.45 7.13 15.51
CA GLU A 150 16.33 7.98 15.96
C GLU A 150 16.54 9.47 15.63
N SER A 151 17.78 9.92 15.46
CA SER A 151 18.12 11.31 15.13
C SER A 151 18.40 11.53 13.64
N ASP A 152 18.21 10.51 12.80
CA ASP A 152 18.42 10.63 11.37
C ASP A 152 17.29 11.44 10.72
N LYS A 153 17.58 11.97 9.53
CA LYS A 153 16.60 12.50 8.59
C LYS A 153 16.59 11.61 7.36
N VAL A 154 15.42 11.39 6.79
CA VAL A 154 15.25 10.44 5.71
C VAL A 154 14.44 11.02 4.57
N LEU A 155 14.80 10.63 3.37
CA LEU A 155 14.08 10.93 2.16
C LEU A 155 14.14 9.72 1.24
N CYS A 156 13.01 9.40 0.61
CA CYS A 156 12.90 8.33 -0.35
C CYS A 156 12.13 8.83 -1.58
N LEU A 157 12.75 8.68 -2.75
CA LEU A 157 12.11 8.76 -4.06
C LEU A 157 12.14 7.35 -4.64
N PHE A 158 11.00 6.83 -5.08
CA PHE A 158 10.94 5.53 -5.71
C PHE A 158 9.98 5.55 -6.89
N ARG A 159 10.15 4.59 -7.79
CA ARG A 159 9.32 4.40 -8.97
C ARG A 159 8.46 3.15 -8.81
N GLU A 160 7.21 3.26 -9.24
CA GLU A 160 6.29 2.14 -9.38
C GLU A 160 5.62 2.25 -10.76
N GLY A 161 5.98 1.34 -11.67
CA GLY A 161 5.59 1.40 -13.07
C GLY A 161 6.09 2.68 -13.76
N TRP A 162 5.17 3.58 -14.14
CA TRP A 162 5.47 4.86 -14.81
C TRP A 162 5.32 6.08 -13.91
N ARG A 163 5.07 5.86 -12.62
CA ARG A 163 4.84 6.92 -11.63
C ARG A 163 5.87 6.85 -10.53
N PHE A 164 5.98 7.94 -9.78
CA PHE A 164 6.95 8.06 -8.71
C PHE A 164 6.26 8.44 -7.40
N GLY A 165 6.75 7.87 -6.30
CA GLY A 165 6.42 8.25 -4.95
C GLY A 165 7.60 8.98 -4.33
N PHE A 166 7.31 10.06 -3.60
CA PHE A 166 8.32 10.85 -2.92
C PHE A 166 7.87 11.16 -1.51
N ALA A 167 8.64 10.74 -0.51
CA ALA A 167 8.37 11.08 0.88
C ALA A 167 9.66 11.43 1.62
N PHE A 168 9.54 12.29 2.61
CA PHE A 168 10.64 12.63 3.49
C PHE A 168 10.17 12.97 4.90
N ASP A 169 11.07 12.75 5.85
CA ASP A 169 10.94 13.15 7.25
C ASP A 169 12.29 13.75 7.68
N MET A 170 12.31 15.07 7.86
CA MET A 170 13.47 15.85 8.31
C MET A 170 13.64 15.82 9.83
N ASN A 171 12.88 14.96 10.50
CA ASN A 171 12.91 14.73 11.93
C ASN A 171 12.72 16.03 12.74
N PRO A 172 11.61 16.76 12.53
CA PRO A 172 11.37 18.04 13.18
C PRO A 172 11.29 17.92 14.71
N ASP A 173 10.89 16.76 15.22
CA ASP A 173 10.69 16.49 16.64
C ASP A 173 11.91 15.86 17.32
N GLY A 174 13.00 15.62 16.58
CA GLY A 174 14.24 15.01 17.08
C GLY A 174 14.14 13.50 17.34
N LYS A 175 12.99 12.88 17.03
CA LYS A 175 12.79 11.42 17.02
C LYS A 175 12.11 10.95 15.74
N LEU A 176 12.88 10.32 14.85
CA LEU A 176 12.38 9.74 13.60
C LEU A 176 11.43 8.59 13.89
N GLY A 177 10.17 8.75 13.49
CA GLY A 177 9.18 7.67 13.48
C GLY A 177 9.42 6.74 12.30
N VAL A 178 10.35 5.78 12.44
CA VAL A 178 10.70 4.84 11.35
C VAL A 178 9.47 4.06 10.86
N ASP A 179 8.62 3.57 11.77
CA ASP A 179 7.39 2.86 11.41
C ASP A 179 6.37 3.75 10.69
N ASP A 180 6.28 5.03 11.07
CA ASP A 180 5.40 6.00 10.40
C ASP A 180 5.91 6.30 8.99
N PHE A 181 7.22 6.44 8.81
CA PHE A 181 7.84 6.64 7.50
C PHE A 181 7.64 5.40 6.61
N VAL A 182 7.85 4.20 7.15
CA VAL A 182 7.59 2.92 6.45
C VAL A 182 6.12 2.81 6.03
N THR A 183 5.19 3.20 6.92
CA THR A 183 3.76 3.19 6.62
C THR A 183 3.42 4.19 5.52
N THR A 184 3.99 5.40 5.60
CA THR A 184 3.82 6.46 4.58
C THR A 184 4.30 6.00 3.20
N LEU A 185 5.48 5.38 3.11
CA LEU A 185 5.98 4.82 1.85
C LEU A 185 5.09 3.68 1.34
N GLY A 186 4.58 2.83 2.24
CA GLY A 186 3.62 1.78 1.88
C GLY A 186 2.32 2.32 1.31
N THR A 187 1.80 3.41 1.88
CA THR A 187 0.62 4.11 1.36
C THR A 187 0.86 4.65 -0.05
N LEU A 188 1.97 5.37 -0.28
CA LEU A 188 2.33 5.83 -1.63
C LEU A 188 2.49 4.65 -2.60
N PHE A 189 3.18 3.58 -2.19
CA PHE A 189 3.36 2.40 -3.03
C PHE A 189 2.00 1.78 -3.42
N GLY A 190 1.10 1.61 -2.46
CA GLY A 190 -0.25 1.09 -2.70
C GLY A 190 -1.06 1.97 -3.66
N GLU A 191 -1.06 3.28 -3.46
CA GLU A 191 -1.72 4.25 -4.35
C GLU A 191 -1.21 4.16 -5.79
N LEU A 192 0.10 4.07 -5.97
CA LEU A 192 0.71 3.97 -7.30
C LEU A 192 0.43 2.61 -7.94
N ARG A 193 0.60 1.51 -7.19
CA ARG A 193 0.44 0.14 -7.70
C ARG A 193 -0.99 -0.17 -8.11
N TYR A 194 -1.97 0.30 -7.33
CA TYR A 194 -3.40 0.05 -7.53
C TYR A 194 -4.14 1.31 -8.02
N ARG A 195 -3.41 2.26 -8.63
CA ARG A 195 -3.94 3.54 -9.09
C ARG A 195 -5.23 3.41 -9.89
N HIS A 196 -5.29 2.45 -10.80
CA HIS A 196 -6.48 2.16 -11.62
C HIS A 196 -7.74 1.90 -10.78
N VAL A 197 -7.61 1.25 -9.61
CA VAL A 197 -8.72 1.02 -8.69
C VAL A 197 -9.13 2.30 -7.98
N TYR A 198 -8.17 3.10 -7.50
CA TYR A 198 -8.46 4.40 -6.88
C TYR A 198 -9.13 5.37 -7.86
N GLU A 199 -8.69 5.38 -9.13
CA GLU A 199 -9.30 6.16 -10.20
C GLU A 199 -10.73 5.68 -10.47
N ALA A 200 -10.96 4.36 -10.56
CA ALA A 200 -12.29 3.80 -10.76
C ALA A 200 -13.29 4.17 -9.64
N ILE A 201 -12.81 4.21 -8.40
CA ILE A 201 -13.63 4.60 -7.24
C ILE A 201 -13.86 6.13 -7.19
N SER A 202 -12.89 6.92 -7.64
CA SER A 202 -12.97 8.38 -7.61
C SER A 202 -13.77 8.96 -8.78
N ASP A 203 -13.78 8.29 -9.93
CA ASP A 203 -14.68 8.61 -11.03
C ASP A 203 -16.12 8.23 -10.63
N THR A 204 -16.93 9.25 -10.34
CA THR A 204 -18.29 9.05 -9.86
C THR A 204 -19.17 8.36 -10.91
N ALA A 205 -18.98 8.65 -12.21
CA ALA A 205 -19.80 8.08 -13.26
C ALA A 205 -19.49 6.59 -13.43
N LEU A 206 -18.21 6.23 -13.51
CA LEU A 206 -17.79 4.83 -13.59
C LEU A 206 -18.14 4.06 -12.31
N PHE A 207 -17.91 4.66 -11.14
CA PHE A 207 -18.27 4.02 -9.88
C PHE A 207 -19.78 3.77 -9.76
N ASP A 208 -20.62 4.74 -10.15
CA ASP A 208 -22.07 4.57 -10.13
C ASP A 208 -22.54 3.49 -11.13
N GLN A 209 -21.87 3.34 -12.29
CA GLN A 209 -22.12 2.25 -13.23
C GLN A 209 -21.77 0.88 -12.63
N LEU A 210 -20.59 0.75 -12.02
CA LEU A 210 -20.17 -0.48 -11.33
C LEU A 210 -21.16 -0.83 -10.21
N VAL A 211 -21.53 0.14 -9.38
CA VAL A 211 -22.51 -0.05 -8.31
C VAL A 211 -23.86 -0.43 -8.91
N ALA A 212 -24.36 0.22 -9.96
CA ALA A 212 -25.63 -0.14 -10.59
C ALA A 212 -25.64 -1.59 -11.13
N ALA A 213 -24.48 -2.07 -11.59
CA ALA A 213 -24.28 -3.45 -12.02
C ALA A 213 -24.07 -4.45 -10.85
N GLY A 214 -24.10 -4.01 -9.60
CA GLY A 214 -23.91 -4.87 -8.43
C GLY A 214 -22.45 -5.15 -8.08
N TRP A 215 -21.51 -4.36 -8.59
CA TRP A 215 -20.07 -4.57 -8.43
C TRP A 215 -19.39 -3.53 -7.54
N PHE A 216 -18.36 -4.01 -6.84
CA PHE A 216 -17.45 -3.24 -6.01
C PHE A 216 -16.08 -3.92 -6.03
N PRO A 217 -14.94 -3.21 -5.89
CA PRO A 217 -13.61 -3.81 -5.82
C PRO A 217 -13.40 -4.52 -4.48
N PHE A 218 -14.09 -5.63 -4.28
CA PHE A 218 -13.90 -6.45 -3.08
C PHE A 218 -12.48 -7.00 -3.03
N ILE A 219 -11.95 -7.12 -1.82
CA ILE A 219 -10.59 -7.61 -1.56
C ILE A 219 -10.26 -8.92 -2.29
N GLU A 220 -11.24 -9.79 -2.48
CA GLU A 220 -11.05 -11.05 -3.17
C GLU A 220 -10.77 -10.88 -4.66
N ILE A 221 -11.38 -9.88 -5.30
CA ILE A 221 -11.33 -9.68 -6.76
C ILE A 221 -10.55 -8.43 -7.18
N ILE A 222 -10.12 -7.57 -6.24
CA ILE A 222 -9.56 -6.22 -6.46
C ILE A 222 -8.37 -6.13 -7.44
N THR A 223 -7.73 -7.25 -7.77
CA THR A 223 -6.57 -7.29 -8.66
C THR A 223 -7.00 -7.53 -10.11
N THR A 224 -6.63 -8.68 -10.69
CA THR A 224 -6.85 -8.96 -12.11
C THR A 224 -8.33 -9.09 -12.46
N GLU A 225 -9.13 -9.74 -11.60
CA GLU A 225 -10.55 -9.90 -11.85
C GLU A 225 -11.30 -8.56 -11.94
N PHE A 226 -11.08 -7.66 -10.98
CA PHE A 226 -11.72 -6.34 -10.97
C PHE A 226 -11.23 -5.45 -12.11
N LYS A 227 -9.93 -5.49 -12.45
CA LYS A 227 -9.41 -4.75 -13.60
C LYS A 227 -10.09 -5.17 -14.90
N ASN A 228 -10.33 -6.47 -15.11
CA ASN A 228 -11.01 -6.96 -16.30
C ASN A 228 -12.47 -6.50 -16.35
N LEU A 229 -13.16 -6.56 -15.21
CA LEU A 229 -14.53 -6.06 -15.07
C LEU A 229 -14.61 -4.56 -15.36
N GLN A 230 -13.73 -3.76 -14.74
CA GLN A 230 -13.63 -2.32 -14.95
C GLN A 230 -13.47 -1.98 -16.45
N ASN A 231 -12.50 -2.63 -17.13
CA ASN A 231 -12.26 -2.38 -18.56
C ASN A 231 -13.50 -2.65 -19.43
N HIS A 232 -14.32 -3.64 -19.08
CA HIS A 232 -15.54 -3.94 -19.85
C HIS A 232 -16.66 -2.94 -19.56
N CYS A 233 -16.82 -2.53 -18.29
CA CYS A 233 -17.73 -1.45 -17.92
C CYS A 233 -17.36 -0.14 -18.64
N GLU A 234 -16.09 0.25 -18.63
CA GLU A 234 -15.59 1.45 -19.33
C GLU A 234 -15.83 1.39 -20.84
N ALA A 235 -15.70 0.21 -21.44
CA ALA A 235 -15.94 0.00 -22.87
C ALA A 235 -17.44 -0.12 -23.23
N GLY A 236 -18.34 -0.18 -22.24
CA GLY A 236 -19.77 -0.42 -22.45
C GLY A 236 -20.08 -1.82 -22.97
N PHE A 237 -19.20 -2.79 -22.72
CA PHE A 237 -19.42 -4.19 -23.09
C PHE A 237 -20.31 -4.90 -22.08
N ASP A 238 -21.01 -5.92 -22.54
CA ASP A 238 -21.71 -6.85 -21.65
C ASP A 238 -20.68 -7.54 -20.74
N ILE A 239 -20.99 -7.56 -19.45
CA ILE A 239 -20.12 -8.13 -18.42
C ILE A 239 -20.47 -9.59 -18.11
N ALA A 240 -21.59 -10.13 -18.61
CA ALA A 240 -22.10 -11.45 -18.23
C ALA A 240 -21.06 -12.58 -18.31
N ASP A 241 -20.24 -12.60 -19.37
CA ASP A 241 -19.17 -13.60 -19.55
C ASP A 241 -18.09 -13.47 -18.46
N ILE A 242 -17.75 -12.23 -18.08
CA ILE A 242 -16.78 -11.96 -17.00
C ILE A 242 -17.36 -12.33 -15.64
N GLU A 243 -18.62 -12.03 -15.40
CA GLU A 243 -19.28 -12.40 -14.15
C GLU A 243 -19.24 -13.93 -13.97
N ALA A 244 -19.55 -14.67 -15.03
CA ALA A 244 -19.48 -16.13 -15.04
C ALA A 244 -18.07 -16.65 -14.77
N ASP A 245 -17.06 -16.06 -15.42
CA ASP A 245 -15.65 -16.39 -15.21
C ASP A 245 -15.18 -16.08 -13.77
N ILE A 246 -15.60 -14.95 -13.21
CA ILE A 246 -15.29 -14.59 -11.82
C ILE A 246 -15.91 -15.61 -10.87
N VAL A 247 -17.20 -15.92 -11.02
CA VAL A 247 -17.91 -16.89 -10.19
C VAL A 247 -17.25 -18.28 -10.27
N ALA A 248 -16.85 -18.71 -11.48
CA ALA A 248 -16.18 -19.99 -11.68
C ALA A 248 -14.81 -20.08 -10.97
N ARG A 249 -14.12 -18.96 -10.75
CA ARG A 249 -12.84 -18.90 -10.00
C ARG A 249 -13.01 -18.98 -8.49
N PHE A 250 -14.23 -18.89 -7.95
CA PHE A 250 -14.53 -19.19 -6.55
C PHE A 250 -14.71 -20.69 -6.36
N ASP A 251 -13.65 -21.45 -6.64
CA ASP A 251 -13.61 -22.88 -6.39
C ASP A 251 -13.59 -23.22 -4.88
N SER A 252 -13.81 -24.49 -4.56
CA SER A 252 -13.80 -24.96 -3.17
C SER A 252 -12.50 -24.59 -2.43
N LEU A 253 -11.34 -24.63 -3.11
CA LEU A 253 -10.07 -24.31 -2.47
C LEU A 253 -9.99 -22.82 -2.08
N ARG A 254 -10.42 -21.92 -2.97
CA ARG A 254 -10.49 -20.48 -2.69
C ARG A 254 -11.48 -20.18 -1.58
N LEU A 255 -12.68 -20.77 -1.63
CA LEU A 255 -13.71 -20.59 -0.60
C LEU A 255 -13.23 -21.05 0.79
N GLN A 256 -12.57 -22.21 0.87
CA GLN A 256 -12.02 -22.71 2.14
C GLN A 256 -10.88 -21.81 2.67
N ARG A 257 -10.04 -21.26 1.80
CA ARG A 257 -9.01 -20.26 2.21
C ARG A 257 -9.65 -18.99 2.75
N MET A 258 -10.70 -18.50 2.11
CA MET A 258 -11.46 -17.34 2.59
C MET A 258 -12.06 -17.61 3.97
N LEU A 259 -12.72 -18.77 4.14
CA LEU A 259 -13.31 -19.18 5.42
C LEU A 259 -12.25 -19.25 6.52
N ALA A 260 -11.14 -19.95 6.28
CA ALA A 260 -10.07 -20.08 7.26
C ALA A 260 -9.55 -18.70 7.74
N ARG A 261 -9.39 -17.76 6.79
CA ARG A 261 -8.97 -16.39 7.12
C ARG A 261 -10.02 -15.61 7.89
N TRP A 262 -11.31 -15.80 7.58
CA TRP A 262 -12.39 -15.19 8.36
C TRP A 262 -12.44 -15.75 9.78
N LEU A 263 -12.40 -17.07 9.94
CA LEU A 263 -12.46 -17.73 11.26
C LEU A 263 -11.23 -17.48 12.14
N ALA A 264 -10.10 -17.06 11.56
CA ALA A 264 -8.95 -16.59 12.33
C ALA A 264 -9.23 -15.28 13.11
N LYS A 265 -10.35 -14.60 12.84
CA LYS A 265 -10.77 -13.38 13.53
C LYS A 265 -11.89 -13.69 14.53
N PRO A 266 -11.74 -13.29 15.82
CA PRO A 266 -12.71 -13.65 16.86
C PRO A 266 -14.16 -13.25 16.57
N HIS A 267 -14.37 -12.14 15.88
CA HIS A 267 -15.71 -11.63 15.53
C HIS A 267 -16.44 -12.47 14.49
N PHE A 268 -15.73 -13.22 13.64
CA PHE A 268 -16.34 -14.12 12.66
C PHE A 268 -16.45 -15.56 13.18
N GLU A 269 -15.65 -15.93 14.18
CA GLU A 269 -15.68 -17.27 14.79
C GLU A 269 -17.09 -17.60 15.36
N ALA A 270 -17.73 -16.62 16.02
CA ALA A 270 -19.09 -16.77 16.53
C ALA A 270 -20.14 -17.08 15.44
N LYS A 271 -19.82 -16.79 14.17
CA LYS A 271 -20.70 -16.97 13.01
C LYS A 271 -20.28 -18.15 12.13
N ALA A 272 -19.34 -18.98 12.59
CA ALA A 272 -18.72 -20.02 11.77
C ALA A 272 -19.71 -20.99 11.13
N ALA A 273 -20.76 -21.41 11.85
CA ALA A 273 -21.77 -22.34 11.32
C ALA A 273 -22.50 -21.75 10.10
N LEU A 274 -22.92 -20.48 10.20
CA LEU A 274 -23.64 -19.78 9.12
C LEU A 274 -22.72 -19.53 7.93
N LEU A 275 -21.47 -19.12 8.16
CA LEU A 275 -20.51 -18.92 7.08
C LEU A 275 -20.18 -20.23 6.33
N LYS A 276 -20.14 -21.37 7.03
CA LYS A 276 -19.98 -22.69 6.39
C LYS A 276 -21.20 -23.05 5.55
N GLU A 277 -22.41 -22.84 6.08
CA GLU A 277 -23.66 -23.07 5.33
C GLU A 277 -23.74 -22.21 4.07
N ALA A 278 -23.29 -20.94 4.13
CA ALA A 278 -23.20 -20.08 2.95
C ALA A 278 -22.24 -20.64 1.89
N ILE A 279 -21.09 -21.19 2.28
CA ILE A 279 -20.13 -21.81 1.35
C ILE A 279 -20.73 -23.07 0.72
N GLU A 280 -21.34 -23.95 1.50
CA GLU A 280 -22.01 -25.15 0.98
C GLU A 280 -23.13 -24.79 0.00
N ALA A 281 -23.92 -23.75 0.31
CA ALA A 281 -24.94 -23.24 -0.57
C ALA A 281 -24.36 -22.68 -1.88
N PHE A 282 -23.20 -22.02 -1.84
CA PHE A 282 -22.50 -21.52 -3.02
C PHE A 282 -22.04 -22.68 -3.91
N GLU A 283 -21.39 -23.70 -3.32
CA GLU A 283 -20.94 -24.91 -4.03
C GLU A 283 -22.11 -25.68 -4.67
N GLN A 284 -23.29 -25.65 -4.03
CA GLN A 284 -24.53 -26.23 -4.55
C GLN A 284 -25.27 -25.32 -5.54
N LYS A 285 -24.70 -24.18 -5.92
CA LYS A 285 -25.29 -23.19 -6.84
C LYS A 285 -26.66 -22.69 -6.37
N LYS A 286 -26.79 -22.41 -5.07
CA LYS A 286 -28.01 -21.87 -4.42
C LYS A 286 -27.84 -20.39 -4.05
N PRO A 287 -27.77 -19.45 -5.03
CA PRO A 287 -27.39 -18.05 -4.78
C PRO A 287 -28.33 -17.33 -3.80
N ALA A 288 -29.64 -17.62 -3.82
CA ALA A 288 -30.59 -17.00 -2.89
C ALA A 288 -30.31 -17.36 -1.42
N SER A 289 -29.85 -18.59 -1.15
CA SER A 289 -29.45 -19.01 0.20
C SER A 289 -28.15 -18.32 0.62
N VAL A 290 -27.15 -18.28 -0.27
CA VAL A 290 -25.88 -17.58 -0.02
C VAL A 290 -26.13 -16.13 0.35
N ILE A 291 -26.89 -15.40 -0.48
CA ILE A 291 -27.17 -13.98 -0.29
C ILE A 291 -27.88 -13.74 1.05
N LYS A 292 -28.91 -14.54 1.37
CA LYS A 292 -29.66 -14.37 2.62
C LYS A 292 -28.79 -14.58 3.84
N ILE A 293 -27.94 -15.60 3.84
CA ILE A 293 -27.05 -15.89 4.97
C ILE A 293 -25.97 -14.80 5.09
N VAL A 294 -25.27 -14.50 3.99
CA VAL A 294 -24.14 -13.55 4.03
C VAL A 294 -24.60 -12.14 4.36
N LEU A 295 -25.73 -11.68 3.81
CA LEU A 295 -26.23 -10.34 4.05
C LEU A 295 -26.59 -10.11 5.52
N THR A 296 -27.30 -11.05 6.15
CA THR A 296 -27.66 -10.94 7.57
C THR A 296 -26.42 -10.94 8.47
N GLU A 297 -25.38 -11.69 8.09
CA GLU A 297 -24.12 -11.71 8.84
C GLU A 297 -23.30 -10.43 8.65
N ILE A 298 -23.28 -9.83 7.46
CA ILE A 298 -22.67 -8.51 7.23
C ILE A 298 -23.33 -7.47 8.14
N GLU A 299 -24.67 -7.42 8.16
CA GLU A 299 -25.42 -6.51 9.03
C GLU A 299 -25.13 -6.75 10.52
N GLY A 300 -25.10 -8.01 10.95
CA GLY A 300 -24.79 -8.40 12.31
C GLY A 300 -23.39 -7.92 12.74
N VAL A 301 -22.38 -8.20 11.93
CA VAL A 301 -20.98 -7.80 12.20
C VAL A 301 -20.83 -6.28 12.25
N LEU A 302 -21.49 -5.54 11.35
CA LEU A 302 -21.48 -4.08 11.35
C LEU A 302 -22.14 -3.50 12.61
N ASN A 303 -23.27 -4.08 13.04
CA ASN A 303 -23.99 -3.64 14.23
C ASN A 303 -23.21 -3.95 15.52
N ASP A 304 -22.59 -5.12 15.62
CA ASP A 304 -21.75 -5.49 16.77
C ASP A 304 -20.53 -4.58 16.88
N ALA A 305 -19.87 -4.29 15.74
CA ALA A 305 -18.75 -3.35 15.69
C ALA A 305 -19.17 -1.93 16.12
N TYR A 306 -20.37 -1.48 15.74
CA TYR A 306 -20.91 -0.19 16.16
C TYR A 306 -21.23 -0.16 17.66
N ARG A 307 -21.89 -1.20 18.19
CA ARG A 307 -22.25 -1.30 19.62
C ARG A 307 -21.02 -1.31 20.51
N ALA A 308 -19.98 -2.04 20.13
CA ALA A 308 -18.71 -2.07 20.85
C ALA A 308 -18.05 -0.69 20.95
N LYS A 309 -18.25 0.17 19.94
CA LYS A 309 -17.69 1.54 19.90
C LYS A 309 -18.56 2.57 20.64
N ASN A 310 -19.88 2.42 20.60
CA ASN A 310 -20.83 3.41 21.10
C ASN A 310 -21.53 2.99 22.40
N GLY A 311 -20.85 2.20 23.24
CA GLY A 311 -21.35 1.84 24.58
C GLY A 311 -22.67 1.06 24.58
N GLY A 312 -22.90 0.22 23.57
CA GLY A 312 -24.08 -0.66 23.48
C GLY A 312 -25.30 -0.07 22.77
N GLN A 313 -25.26 1.17 22.29
CA GLN A 313 -26.32 1.71 21.43
C GLN A 313 -26.22 1.11 20.02
N GLY A 314 -27.35 0.66 19.45
CA GLY A 314 -27.40 0.18 18.06
C GLY A 314 -27.41 1.31 17.05
N ALA A 315 -26.92 1.06 15.82
CA ALA A 315 -26.99 2.00 14.70
C ALA A 315 -27.81 1.48 13.53
N LYS A 316 -28.31 2.42 12.73
CA LYS A 316 -28.64 2.21 11.31
C LYS A 316 -27.34 2.28 10.49
N LEU A 317 -27.29 1.56 9.35
CA LEU A 317 -26.14 1.29 8.45
C LEU A 317 -25.21 2.44 7.99
N ASN A 318 -25.31 3.66 8.53
CA ASN A 318 -24.47 4.82 8.18
C ASN A 318 -23.12 4.85 8.94
N SER A 319 -22.71 3.76 9.60
CA SER A 319 -21.55 3.75 10.51
C SER A 319 -20.21 3.40 9.85
N ALA A 320 -20.18 3.08 8.55
CA ALA A 320 -18.94 2.74 7.84
C ALA A 320 -17.93 3.90 7.75
N GLU A 321 -18.37 5.15 7.89
CA GLU A 321 -17.52 6.34 7.82
C GLU A 321 -16.64 6.53 9.06
N LEU A 322 -17.01 5.97 10.22
CA LEU A 322 -16.36 6.24 11.51
C LEU A 322 -15.11 5.38 11.80
N ARG A 323 -14.71 4.55 10.84
CA ARG A 323 -13.48 3.74 10.86
C ARG A 323 -12.89 3.59 9.45
N ALA A 324 -13.01 4.61 8.60
CA ALA A 324 -12.07 4.67 7.50
C ALA A 324 -10.67 4.57 8.14
N GLY A 325 -9.88 3.56 7.77
CA GLY A 325 -8.44 3.67 7.88
C GLY A 325 -8.00 4.92 7.12
N ALA A 326 -6.69 5.14 6.97
CA ALA A 326 -6.26 6.16 6.02
C ALA A 326 -7.08 6.00 4.72
N SER A 327 -7.55 7.10 4.12
CA SER A 327 -8.40 7.12 2.90
C SER A 327 -7.81 6.33 1.74
N ASN A 328 -6.57 5.88 1.90
CA ASN A 328 -5.71 5.30 0.90
C ASN A 328 -5.50 3.79 1.12
N THR A 329 -6.39 3.10 1.87
CA THR A 329 -6.40 1.62 1.93
C THR A 329 -7.22 1.00 0.80
N LEU A 330 -6.90 -0.23 0.41
CA LEU A 330 -7.67 -1.00 -0.60
C LEU A 330 -9.03 -1.50 -0.10
N PHE A 331 -9.41 -1.19 1.14
CA PHE A 331 -10.74 -1.54 1.68
C PHE A 331 -11.82 -0.54 1.29
N PHE A 332 -11.45 0.69 0.92
CA PHE A 332 -12.38 1.73 0.44
C PHE A 332 -13.64 1.92 1.31
N SER A 333 -13.49 1.99 2.64
CA SER A 333 -14.61 1.93 3.60
C SER A 333 -15.76 2.91 3.30
N ALA A 334 -15.46 4.13 2.86
CA ALA A 334 -16.47 5.13 2.51
C ALA A 334 -17.25 4.75 1.24
N ALA A 335 -16.54 4.33 0.17
CA ALA A 335 -17.17 3.85 -1.06
C ALA A 335 -17.97 2.57 -0.82
N PHE A 336 -17.49 1.69 0.06
CA PHE A 336 -18.21 0.49 0.47
C PHE A 336 -19.55 0.82 1.16
N GLY A 337 -19.59 1.88 1.98
CA GLY A 337 -20.84 2.38 2.57
C GLY A 337 -21.87 2.84 1.54
N ARG A 338 -21.43 3.49 0.45
CA ARG A 338 -22.30 3.85 -0.68
C ARG A 338 -22.83 2.60 -1.39
N TYR A 339 -21.95 1.63 -1.66
CA TYR A 339 -22.32 0.37 -2.30
C TYR A 339 -23.39 -0.39 -1.48
N LEU A 340 -23.18 -0.56 -0.17
CA LEU A 340 -24.16 -1.22 0.71
C LEU A 340 -25.49 -0.48 0.74
N SER A 341 -25.49 0.85 0.71
CA SER A 341 -26.74 1.63 0.71
C SER A 341 -27.59 1.42 -0.54
N ALA A 342 -26.96 1.09 -1.68
CA ALA A 342 -27.66 0.80 -2.93
C ALA A 342 -28.25 -0.62 -2.97
N HIS A 343 -27.57 -1.61 -2.38
CA HIS A 343 -27.92 -3.04 -2.56
C HIS A 343 -28.48 -3.75 -1.32
N CYS A 344 -28.22 -3.22 -0.13
CA CYS A 344 -28.65 -3.85 1.13
C CYS A 344 -29.91 -3.19 1.72
N ARG A 345 -30.46 -2.16 1.07
CA ARG A 345 -31.78 -1.62 1.45
C ARG A 345 -32.88 -2.45 0.81
N LEU A 346 -33.54 -3.29 1.62
CA LEU A 346 -34.93 -3.68 1.36
C LEU A 346 -35.76 -2.40 1.06
N PRO A 347 -36.72 -2.43 0.11
CA PRO A 347 -37.49 -1.24 -0.24
C PRO A 347 -38.34 -0.83 0.97
N LEU A 348 -37.97 0.28 1.60
CA LEU A 348 -38.94 1.12 2.31
C LEU A 348 -39.73 1.86 1.23
N ASN A 349 -40.66 1.15 0.58
CA ASN A 349 -41.68 1.80 -0.22
C ASN A 349 -42.48 2.73 0.68
N SER A 350 -42.61 3.98 0.20
CA SER A 350 -43.76 4.86 0.39
C SER A 350 -44.26 5.10 1.82
N ILE A 351 -43.83 6.22 2.42
CA ILE A 351 -44.75 7.06 3.21
C ILE A 351 -44.53 8.53 2.78
N HIS A 352 -45.08 8.87 1.62
CA HIS A 352 -45.75 10.15 1.44
C HIS A 352 -47.24 9.87 1.69
N ALA A 353 -47.72 10.23 2.88
CA ALA A 353 -49.07 10.64 3.27
C ALA A 353 -49.14 10.66 4.79
#